data_AF-X1VDQ9-F1
#
_entry.id   AF-X1VDQ9-F1
#
_cell.length_a   1.000
_cell.length_b   1.000
_cell.length_c   1.000
_cell.angle_alpha   90.00
_cell.angle_beta   90.00
_cell.angle_gamma   90.00
#
_symmetry.space_group_name_H-M   'P 1'
#
loop_
_entity.id
_entity.type
_entity.pdbx_description
1 polymer ?
#
loop_
_entity_poly.entity_id
_entity_poly.type
_entity_poly.pdbx_seq_one_letter_code
_entity_poly.pdbx_strand_id
1 'polypeptide(L)'
;KTRPKKQSFFENGLFYIFSYIAETIKKKSKCNRIIIITDTPSDLSEDYTEALFNLVSKIKTFPTFIDIIRVSEKNERFFKDDVKLNILASDTKGGIFYISDKKDFIPTIKKLVKNKQIVSTCENQNDRIKIKKEDYYFYSHLAKSLKPAPPNDVGLKCHFCQEEICPCCADVNDKLLFCEECGTTFHKCCITNYTIQHNIGIPHIFRCPKCQILLKINQDDIVSPYDEKIESAEKYIETEEIQLKEESITAS
;
A
#
# COMPACT_ATOMS: atom_id res chain seq x y z
N LYS A 1 21.34 -34.80 -4.59
CA LYS A 1 20.17 -34.28 -5.35
C LYS A 1 20.62 -33.01 -6.07
N THR A 2 20.81 -33.07 -7.38
CA THR A 2 21.30 -31.95 -8.20
C THR A 2 20.12 -31.08 -8.64
N ARG A 3 20.01 -29.87 -8.06
CA ARG A 3 19.05 -28.86 -8.49
C ARG A 3 19.39 -28.42 -9.92
N PRO A 4 18.41 -28.22 -10.83
CA PRO A 4 18.68 -27.63 -12.13
C PRO A 4 19.19 -26.19 -11.94
N LYS A 5 20.45 -25.95 -12.31
CA LYS A 5 21.11 -24.63 -12.23
C LYS A 5 20.82 -23.71 -13.44
N LYS A 6 19.92 -24.12 -14.34
CA LYS A 6 19.68 -23.46 -15.63
C LYS A 6 18.37 -22.65 -15.70
N GLN A 7 17.53 -22.70 -14.67
CA GLN A 7 16.25 -22.00 -14.68
C GLN A 7 16.01 -21.34 -13.33
N SER A 8 15.71 -20.05 -13.37
CA SER A 8 15.30 -19.26 -12.22
C SER A 8 13.79 -19.03 -12.27
N PHE A 9 13.13 -19.16 -11.13
CA PHE A 9 11.71 -18.84 -10.94
C PHE A 9 11.53 -17.59 -10.07
N PHE A 10 12.54 -16.71 -10.08
CA PHE A 10 12.63 -15.55 -9.21
C PHE A 10 11.42 -14.62 -9.35
N GLU A 11 11.03 -14.28 -10.57
CA GLU A 11 9.91 -13.39 -10.90
C GLU A 11 8.59 -13.99 -10.45
N ASN A 12 8.36 -15.27 -10.76
CA ASN A 12 7.13 -15.96 -10.38
C ASN A 12 6.97 -16.01 -8.84
N GLY A 13 8.07 -16.25 -8.14
CA GLY A 13 8.10 -16.19 -6.68
C GLY A 13 7.76 -14.80 -6.16
N LEU A 14 8.33 -13.75 -6.76
CA LEU A 14 8.01 -12.38 -6.40
C LEU A 14 6.56 -12.00 -6.70
N PHE A 15 6.03 -12.33 -7.88
CA PHE A 15 4.62 -12.08 -8.22
C PHE A 15 3.68 -12.72 -7.21
N TYR A 16 3.97 -13.96 -6.80
CA TYR A 16 3.20 -14.63 -5.76
C TYR A 16 3.25 -13.90 -4.42
N ILE A 17 4.46 -13.56 -3.94
CA ILE A 17 4.65 -12.86 -2.66
C ILE A 17 3.96 -11.49 -2.68
N PHE A 18 4.11 -10.76 -3.76
CA PHE A 18 3.51 -9.44 -3.93
C PHE A 18 1.99 -9.50 -4.01
N SER A 19 1.42 -10.52 -4.67
CA SER A 19 -0.03 -10.75 -4.67
C SER A 19 -0.54 -11.05 -3.27
N TYR A 20 0.19 -11.88 -2.51
CA TYR A 20 -0.13 -12.18 -1.11
C TYR A 20 -0.04 -10.94 -0.21
N ILE A 21 0.98 -10.10 -0.42
CA ILE A 21 1.14 -8.83 0.29
C ILE A 21 -0.02 -7.89 -0.04
N ALA A 22 -0.39 -7.75 -1.32
CA ALA A 22 -1.54 -6.93 -1.74
C ALA A 22 -2.84 -7.41 -1.05
N GLU A 23 -3.06 -8.71 -0.94
CA GLU A 23 -4.21 -9.26 -0.21
C GLU A 23 -4.13 -8.99 1.31
N THR A 24 -2.93 -9.07 1.90
CA THR A 24 -2.73 -8.87 3.34
C THR A 24 -2.88 -7.40 3.73
N ILE A 25 -2.40 -6.48 2.90
CA ILE A 25 -2.52 -5.03 3.08
C ILE A 25 -3.98 -4.58 3.13
N LYS A 26 -4.87 -5.26 2.38
CA LYS A 26 -6.31 -5.05 2.51
C LYS A 26 -6.73 -5.24 3.96
N LYS A 27 -6.29 -6.32 4.61
CA LYS A 27 -6.78 -6.74 5.92
C LYS A 27 -6.19 -5.95 7.08
N LYS A 28 -4.87 -5.65 7.07
CA LYS A 28 -4.18 -4.95 8.16
C LYS A 28 -3.01 -4.09 7.64
N SER A 29 -2.79 -2.94 8.27
CA SER A 29 -1.54 -2.19 8.11
C SER A 29 -0.40 -2.96 8.79
N LYS A 30 0.57 -3.43 8.00
CA LYS A 30 1.75 -4.13 8.50
C LYS A 30 2.96 -3.74 7.68
N CYS A 31 4.11 -3.70 8.34
CA CYS A 31 5.39 -3.58 7.67
C CYS A 31 5.83 -4.98 7.24
N ASN A 32 6.03 -5.15 5.93
CA ASN A 32 6.38 -6.42 5.32
C ASN A 32 7.88 -6.46 5.07
N ARG A 33 8.50 -7.63 5.29
CA ARG A 33 9.89 -7.84 4.94
C ARG A 33 10.04 -9.13 4.16
N ILE A 34 10.66 -9.02 3.00
CA ILE A 34 10.93 -10.11 2.08
C ILE A 34 12.44 -10.32 2.08
N ILE A 35 12.88 -11.53 2.40
CA ILE A 35 14.29 -11.92 2.27
C ILE A 35 14.36 -12.92 1.13
N ILE A 36 15.01 -12.52 0.05
CA ILE A 36 15.18 -13.35 -1.14
C ILE A 36 16.57 -13.96 -1.09
N ILE A 37 16.65 -15.29 -1.21
CA ILE A 37 17.92 -15.99 -1.37
C ILE A 37 17.97 -16.51 -2.79
N THR A 38 18.94 -16.04 -3.56
CA THR A 38 19.11 -16.42 -4.96
C THR A 38 20.55 -16.89 -5.20
N ASP A 39 20.68 -17.99 -5.94
CA ASP A 39 21.92 -18.65 -6.31
C ASP A 39 22.07 -18.76 -7.84
N THR A 40 21.12 -18.23 -8.61
CA THR A 40 21.10 -18.33 -10.08
C THR A 40 20.52 -17.04 -10.67
N PRO A 41 21.15 -16.47 -11.71
CA PRO A 41 20.63 -15.29 -12.39
C PRO A 41 19.27 -15.58 -13.02
N SER A 42 18.43 -14.55 -13.08
CA SER A 42 17.22 -14.62 -13.89
C SER A 42 17.47 -14.16 -15.32
N ASP A 43 16.99 -14.96 -16.27
CA ASP A 43 17.07 -14.72 -17.71
C ASP A 43 15.68 -14.49 -18.35
N LEU A 44 14.64 -14.15 -17.56
CA LEU A 44 13.31 -13.85 -18.08
C LEU A 44 13.28 -12.55 -18.91
N SER A 45 12.30 -12.43 -19.80
CA SER A 45 12.17 -11.31 -20.74
C SER A 45 11.94 -9.96 -20.05
N GLU A 46 12.20 -8.88 -20.79
CA GLU A 46 12.03 -7.50 -20.32
C GLU A 46 10.58 -7.19 -19.91
N ASP A 47 9.58 -7.71 -20.63
CA ASP A 47 8.15 -7.54 -20.29
C ASP A 47 7.80 -8.02 -18.86
N TYR A 48 8.37 -9.16 -18.45
CA TYR A 48 8.18 -9.67 -17.08
C TYR A 48 8.82 -8.77 -16.05
N THR A 49 9.96 -8.19 -16.40
CA THR A 49 10.71 -7.26 -15.54
C THR A 49 9.95 -5.96 -15.38
N GLU A 50 9.36 -5.42 -16.45
CA GLU A 50 8.53 -4.22 -16.41
C GLU A 50 7.26 -4.45 -15.56
N ALA A 51 6.54 -5.56 -15.79
CA ALA A 51 5.37 -5.91 -14.99
C ALA A 51 5.70 -6.05 -13.50
N LEU A 52 6.87 -6.62 -13.18
CA LEU A 52 7.35 -6.73 -11.80
C LEU A 52 7.62 -5.36 -11.18
N PHE A 53 8.33 -4.47 -11.89
CA PHE A 53 8.62 -3.12 -11.40
C PHE A 53 7.35 -2.28 -11.23
N ASN A 54 6.38 -2.43 -12.13
CA ASN A 54 5.05 -1.80 -12.00
C ASN A 54 4.28 -2.30 -10.77
N LEU A 55 4.50 -3.55 -10.35
CA LEU A 55 3.90 -4.06 -9.12
C LEU A 55 4.65 -3.56 -7.86
N VAL A 56 5.98 -3.50 -7.93
CA VAL A 56 6.83 -2.98 -6.85
C VAL A 56 6.56 -1.50 -6.61
N SER A 57 6.35 -0.71 -7.66
CA SER A 57 6.01 0.71 -7.56
C SER A 57 4.67 0.96 -6.87
N LYS A 58 3.73 0.00 -6.97
CA LYS A 58 2.44 0.02 -6.24
C LYS A 58 2.59 -0.46 -4.80
N ILE A 59 3.49 -1.41 -4.54
CA ILE A 59 3.67 -2.01 -3.22
C ILE A 59 4.57 -1.17 -2.31
N LYS A 60 5.53 -0.41 -2.86
CA LYS A 60 6.43 0.48 -2.08
C LYS A 60 5.69 1.57 -1.29
N THR A 61 4.48 1.89 -1.72
CA THR A 61 3.51 2.75 -1.03
C THR A 61 3.19 2.23 0.37
N PHE A 62 3.29 0.91 0.54
CA PHE A 62 3.20 0.24 1.83
C PHE A 62 4.62 -0.08 2.32
N PRO A 63 4.88 -0.07 3.64
CA PRO A 63 6.21 -0.28 4.19
C PRO A 63 6.69 -1.72 3.98
N THR A 64 7.20 -2.00 2.78
CA THR A 64 7.68 -3.30 2.32
C THR A 64 9.16 -3.20 2.03
N PHE A 65 9.97 -4.02 2.70
CA PHE A 65 11.43 -4.04 2.55
C PHE A 65 11.86 -5.33 1.87
N ILE A 66 12.67 -5.24 0.81
CA ILE A 66 13.19 -6.41 0.10
C ILE A 66 14.70 -6.48 0.25
N ASP A 67 15.16 -7.45 1.02
CA ASP A 67 16.59 -7.74 1.14
C ASP A 67 16.93 -8.98 0.32
N ILE A 68 18.05 -8.91 -0.41
CA ILE A 68 18.45 -9.95 -1.35
C ILE A 68 19.79 -10.51 -0.90
N ILE A 69 19.88 -11.83 -0.80
CA ILE A 69 21.10 -12.57 -0.50
C ILE A 69 21.47 -13.34 -1.77
N ARG A 70 22.57 -12.92 -2.41
CA ARG A 70 23.13 -13.60 -3.58
C ARG A 70 24.19 -14.59 -3.12
N VAL A 71 23.96 -15.87 -3.36
CA VAL A 71 24.90 -16.95 -3.05
C VAL A 71 25.65 -17.32 -4.32
N SER A 72 26.97 -17.22 -4.31
CA SER A 72 27.81 -17.60 -5.45
C SER A 72 28.88 -18.61 -5.03
N GLU A 73 28.98 -19.70 -5.77
CA GLU A 73 30.05 -20.70 -5.57
C GLU A 73 31.37 -20.28 -6.25
N LYS A 74 31.37 -19.24 -7.10
CA LYS A 74 32.53 -18.74 -7.84
C LYS A 74 32.78 -17.27 -7.51
N ASN A 75 34.00 -16.78 -7.71
CA ASN A 75 34.37 -15.35 -7.67
C ASN A 75 33.68 -14.49 -8.76
N GLU A 76 32.53 -14.91 -9.26
CA GLU A 76 31.63 -14.08 -10.07
C GLU A 76 31.08 -12.97 -9.18
N ARG A 77 31.67 -11.78 -9.36
CA ARG A 77 31.25 -10.54 -8.70
C ARG A 77 30.12 -9.82 -9.42
N PHE A 78 29.83 -10.21 -10.66
CA PHE A 78 28.86 -9.52 -11.51
C PHE A 78 27.97 -10.54 -12.21
N PHE A 79 26.68 -10.47 -11.91
CA PHE A 79 25.65 -11.18 -12.63
C PHE A 79 24.85 -10.22 -13.50
N LYS A 80 24.33 -10.74 -14.61
CA LYS A 80 23.53 -9.93 -15.56
C LYS A 80 22.28 -9.32 -14.91
N ASP A 81 21.72 -9.99 -13.89
CA ASP A 81 20.52 -9.55 -13.18
C ASP A 81 20.80 -8.61 -11.99
N ASP A 82 22.07 -8.32 -11.66
CA ASP A 82 22.41 -7.50 -10.48
C ASP A 82 21.83 -6.08 -10.56
N VAL A 83 21.75 -5.48 -11.75
CA VAL A 83 21.10 -4.17 -11.93
C VAL A 83 19.64 -4.23 -11.51
N LYS A 84 18.93 -5.28 -11.95
CA LYS A 84 17.51 -5.49 -11.59
C LYS A 84 17.34 -5.68 -10.09
N LEU A 85 18.17 -6.54 -9.49
CA LEU A 85 18.13 -6.78 -8.05
C LEU A 85 18.41 -5.50 -7.26
N ASN A 86 19.38 -4.67 -7.71
CA ASN A 86 19.73 -3.42 -7.04
C ASN A 86 18.59 -2.41 -7.08
N ILE A 87 17.89 -2.28 -8.21
CA ILE A 87 16.71 -1.43 -8.32
C ILE A 87 15.63 -1.90 -7.34
N LEU A 88 15.34 -3.21 -7.31
CA LEU A 88 14.34 -3.78 -6.40
C LEU A 88 14.66 -3.52 -4.92
N ALA A 89 15.91 -3.76 -4.52
CA ALA A 89 16.35 -3.51 -3.15
C ALA A 89 16.31 -2.01 -2.82
N SER A 90 16.80 -1.15 -3.72
CA SER A 90 16.84 0.30 -3.50
C SER A 90 15.44 0.91 -3.37
N ASP A 91 14.53 0.58 -4.28
CA ASP A 91 13.16 1.11 -4.29
C ASP A 91 12.36 0.73 -3.04
N THR A 92 12.72 -0.38 -2.41
CA THR A 92 12.08 -0.91 -1.20
C THR A 92 12.90 -0.62 0.06
N LYS A 93 13.91 0.25 -0.03
CA LYS A 93 14.83 0.61 1.07
C LYS A 93 15.50 -0.62 1.71
N GLY A 94 15.65 -1.72 0.97
CA GLY A 94 16.36 -2.94 1.34
C GLY A 94 17.83 -2.91 0.92
N GLY A 95 18.50 -4.05 0.99
CA GLY A 95 19.91 -4.19 0.60
C GLY A 95 20.24 -5.52 -0.06
N ILE A 96 21.36 -5.54 -0.80
CA ILE A 96 21.92 -6.76 -1.39
C ILE A 96 23.15 -7.21 -0.61
N PHE A 97 23.22 -8.51 -0.37
CA PHE A 97 24.31 -9.16 0.35
C PHE A 97 24.87 -10.29 -0.49
N TYR A 98 26.15 -10.21 -0.86
CA TYR A 98 26.84 -11.25 -1.61
C TYR A 98 27.56 -12.20 -0.65
N ILE A 99 27.34 -13.49 -0.82
CA ILE A 99 27.88 -14.54 0.05
C ILE A 99 28.57 -15.58 -0.81
N SER A 100 29.88 -15.72 -0.61
CA SER A 100 30.70 -16.74 -1.25
C SER A 100 30.93 -17.93 -0.32
N ASP A 101 31.04 -17.67 0.98
CA ASP A 101 31.30 -18.69 2.00
C ASP A 101 30.07 -19.03 2.84
N LYS A 102 29.82 -20.33 3.03
CA LYS A 102 28.71 -20.82 3.87
C LYS A 102 28.77 -20.31 5.32
N LYS A 103 29.98 -19.98 5.81
CA LYS A 103 30.20 -19.46 7.17
C LYS A 103 29.61 -18.07 7.36
N ASP A 104 29.52 -17.27 6.29
CA ASP A 104 29.03 -15.89 6.33
C ASP A 104 27.52 -15.77 6.16
N PHE A 105 26.84 -16.86 5.77
CA PHE A 105 25.39 -16.91 5.62
C PHE A 105 24.65 -16.62 6.93
N ILE A 106 25.00 -17.34 8.00
CA ILE A 106 24.33 -17.20 9.31
C ILE A 106 24.56 -15.81 9.93
N PRO A 107 25.78 -15.24 9.95
CA PRO A 107 26.02 -13.87 10.37
C PRO A 107 25.18 -12.84 9.58
N THR A 108 25.08 -13.00 8.27
CA THR A 108 24.33 -12.08 7.39
C THR A 108 22.83 -12.12 7.68
N ILE A 109 22.24 -13.31 7.81
CA ILE A 109 20.83 -13.47 8.21
C ILE A 109 20.60 -12.84 9.59
N LYS A 110 21.49 -13.08 10.57
CA LYS A 110 21.38 -12.46 11.91
C LYS A 110 21.44 -10.94 11.84
N LYS A 111 22.29 -10.36 10.99
CA LYS A 111 22.36 -8.91 10.76
C LYS A 111 21.06 -8.39 10.17
N LEU A 112 20.51 -9.08 9.16
CA LEU A 112 19.22 -8.71 8.56
C LEU A 112 18.09 -8.70 9.59
N VAL A 113 18.00 -9.74 10.42
CA VAL A 113 16.98 -9.85 11.46
C VAL A 113 17.14 -8.76 12.54
N LYS A 114 18.37 -8.37 12.89
CA LYS A 114 18.65 -7.39 13.97
C LYS A 114 18.61 -5.91 13.54
N ASN A 115 19.09 -5.57 12.33
CA ASN A 115 19.41 -4.19 11.96
C ASN A 115 18.24 -3.31 11.50
N LYS A 116 16.99 -3.77 11.59
CA LYS A 116 15.83 -2.90 11.39
C LYS A 116 14.81 -3.18 12.49
N GLN A 117 15.19 -2.86 13.73
CA GLN A 117 14.23 -2.29 14.65
C GLN A 117 13.67 -1.05 13.94
N ILE A 118 12.48 -1.24 13.37
CA ILE A 118 11.54 -0.29 12.78
C ILE A 118 11.88 1.14 13.22
N VAL A 119 12.79 1.82 12.51
CA VAL A 119 13.05 3.24 12.71
C VAL A 119 11.81 3.94 12.20
N SER A 120 10.86 4.23 13.09
CA SER A 120 9.95 5.39 13.09
C SER A 120 9.16 5.71 11.80
N THR A 121 9.25 4.89 10.76
CA THR A 121 8.69 5.12 9.42
C THR A 121 7.35 4.40 9.28
N CYS A 122 7.11 3.38 10.12
CA CYS A 122 5.84 2.67 10.17
C CYS A 122 4.79 3.40 11.02
N GLU A 123 5.20 4.25 11.96
CA GLU A 123 4.31 4.92 12.92
C GLU A 123 3.92 6.34 12.51
N ASN A 124 4.68 6.99 11.61
CA ASN A 124 4.53 8.42 11.28
C ASN A 124 4.43 8.72 9.78
N GLN A 125 3.75 7.90 8.97
CA GLN A 125 3.35 8.34 7.63
C GLN A 125 1.97 9.01 7.69
N ASN A 126 1.90 10.13 8.41
CA ASN A 126 0.89 11.18 8.17
C ASN A 126 1.26 12.03 6.94
N ASP A 127 2.42 11.80 6.34
CA ASP A 127 2.75 12.35 5.02
C ASP A 127 1.80 11.71 4.02
N ARG A 128 0.79 12.49 3.61
CA ARG A 128 -0.19 12.14 2.57
C ARG A 128 0.56 11.46 1.43
N ILE A 129 0.41 10.15 1.35
CA ILE A 129 1.07 9.32 0.36
C ILE A 129 0.65 9.86 -1.01
N LYS A 130 1.58 10.45 -1.77
CA LYS A 130 1.27 10.95 -3.11
C LYS A 130 1.10 9.77 -4.07
N ILE A 131 -0.13 9.32 -4.25
CA ILE A 131 -0.49 8.27 -5.21
C ILE A 131 -0.65 8.90 -6.58
N LYS A 132 -0.02 8.31 -7.61
CA LYS A 132 -0.16 8.77 -9.00
C LYS A 132 -1.57 8.45 -9.52
N LYS A 133 -2.09 9.29 -10.43
CA LYS A 133 -3.42 9.10 -11.08
C LYS A 133 -3.56 7.74 -11.76
N GLU A 134 -2.48 7.24 -12.35
CA GLU A 134 -2.41 5.92 -13.01
C GLU A 134 -2.70 4.75 -12.05
N ASP A 135 -2.30 4.87 -10.78
CA ASP A 135 -2.46 3.81 -9.80
C ASP A 135 -3.79 3.90 -9.04
N TYR A 136 -4.57 4.96 -9.24
CA TYR A 136 -5.85 5.20 -8.56
C TYR A 136 -6.81 4.02 -8.69
N TYR A 137 -6.95 3.48 -9.91
CA TYR A 137 -7.80 2.33 -10.19
C TYR A 137 -7.38 1.10 -9.38
N PHE A 138 -6.08 0.85 -9.24
CA PHE A 138 -5.58 -0.29 -8.48
C PHE A 138 -6.02 -0.20 -7.01
N TYR A 139 -5.83 0.95 -6.36
CA TYR A 139 -6.23 1.12 -4.96
C TYR A 139 -7.75 1.13 -4.77
N SER A 140 -8.51 1.71 -5.70
CA SER A 140 -9.98 1.67 -5.65
C SER A 140 -10.55 0.26 -5.77
N HIS A 141 -9.90 -0.64 -6.54
CA HIS A 141 -10.24 -2.06 -6.59
C HIS A 141 -9.77 -2.85 -5.36
N LEU A 142 -8.74 -2.37 -4.66
CA LEU A 142 -8.29 -2.99 -3.42
C LEU A 142 -9.26 -2.72 -2.25
N ALA A 143 -9.84 -1.52 -2.18
CA ALA A 143 -10.71 -1.08 -1.10
C ALA A 143 -12.16 -1.61 -1.23
N LYS A 144 -12.76 -2.00 -0.10
CA LYS A 144 -14.15 -2.45 -0.04
C LYS A 144 -15.11 -1.28 0.20
N SER A 145 -16.26 -1.30 -0.47
CA SER A 145 -17.31 -0.31 -0.19
C SER A 145 -18.01 -0.63 1.14
N LEU A 146 -18.41 0.41 1.87
CA LEU A 146 -19.32 0.25 3.00
C LEU A 146 -20.69 -0.23 2.51
N LYS A 147 -21.37 -1.05 3.32
CA LYS A 147 -22.74 -1.48 3.04
C LYS A 147 -23.73 -0.76 3.95
N PRO A 148 -24.95 -0.48 3.46
CA PRO A 148 -26.02 0.01 4.33
C PRO A 148 -26.39 -1.08 5.33
N ALA A 149 -26.55 -0.70 6.59
CA ALA A 149 -27.01 -1.60 7.64
C ALA A 149 -28.39 -2.16 7.27
N PRO A 150 -28.64 -3.46 7.52
CA PRO A 150 -29.94 -4.05 7.26
C PRO A 150 -31.01 -3.39 8.14
N PRO A 151 -32.26 -3.25 7.64
CA PRO A 151 -33.32 -2.47 8.29
C PRO A 151 -33.83 -3.03 9.62
N ASN A 152 -33.37 -4.23 10.03
CA ASN A 152 -33.85 -4.93 11.21
C ASN A 152 -32.96 -4.77 12.46
N ASP A 153 -31.83 -4.07 12.36
CA ASP A 153 -30.90 -3.90 13.48
C ASP A 153 -31.26 -2.64 14.30
N VAL A 154 -32.23 -2.80 15.20
CA VAL A 154 -32.64 -1.74 16.15
C VAL A 154 -31.55 -1.57 17.21
N GLY A 155 -31.06 -0.34 17.41
CA GLY A 155 -30.07 -0.01 18.44
C GLY A 155 -28.61 0.09 17.97
N LEU A 156 -28.34 0.12 16.66
CA LEU A 156 -26.99 0.34 16.15
C LEU A 156 -26.55 1.78 16.38
N LYS A 157 -25.39 1.94 17.01
CA LYS A 157 -24.77 3.24 17.31
C LYS A 157 -23.57 3.47 16.40
N CYS A 158 -23.35 4.72 15.99
CA CYS A 158 -22.16 5.06 15.23
C CYS A 158 -20.92 5.00 16.12
N HIS A 159 -19.81 4.47 15.60
CA HIS A 159 -18.55 4.35 16.34
C HIS A 159 -17.96 5.69 16.79
N PHE A 160 -18.20 6.77 16.04
CA PHE A 160 -17.61 8.07 16.33
C PHE A 160 -18.44 8.89 17.30
N CYS A 161 -19.75 9.02 17.07
CA CYS A 161 -20.62 9.83 17.93
C CYS A 161 -21.31 9.02 19.03
N GLN A 162 -21.27 7.69 18.98
CA GLN A 162 -21.92 6.77 19.95
C GLN A 162 -23.45 6.91 20.04
N GLU A 163 -24.05 7.62 19.10
CA GLU A 163 -25.50 7.85 19.01
C GLU A 163 -26.11 7.12 17.81
N GLU A 164 -27.42 6.89 17.85
CA GLU A 164 -28.20 6.33 16.72
C GLU A 164 -28.43 7.38 15.62
N ILE A 165 -28.62 8.63 16.02
CA ILE A 165 -28.77 9.79 15.13
C ILE A 165 -27.53 10.68 15.30
N CYS A 166 -26.89 11.06 14.18
CA CYS A 166 -25.69 11.90 14.19
C CYS A 166 -26.05 13.28 14.79
N PRO A 167 -25.42 13.71 15.90
CA PRO A 167 -25.70 15.02 16.50
C PRO A 167 -25.27 16.19 15.59
N CYS A 168 -24.41 15.92 14.60
CA CYS A 168 -23.92 16.95 13.67
C CYS A 168 -24.85 17.18 12.47
N CYS A 169 -25.46 16.14 11.89
CA CYS A 169 -26.38 16.31 10.75
C CYS A 169 -27.86 16.25 11.15
N ALA A 170 -28.18 15.69 12.32
CA ALA A 170 -29.53 15.50 12.84
C ALA A 170 -30.52 14.86 11.83
N ASP A 171 -30.01 14.12 10.85
CA ASP A 171 -30.83 13.47 9.82
C ASP A 171 -31.41 12.17 10.37
N VAL A 172 -32.72 12.15 10.54
CA VAL A 172 -33.50 11.01 11.06
C VAL A 172 -33.57 9.86 10.05
N ASN A 173 -33.29 10.14 8.77
CA ASN A 173 -33.27 9.14 7.70
C ASN A 173 -31.86 8.63 7.37
N ASP A 174 -30.83 9.03 8.13
CA ASP A 174 -29.47 8.57 7.89
C ASP A 174 -29.38 7.05 8.09
N LYS A 175 -29.12 6.33 6.99
CA LYS A 175 -28.91 4.89 7.04
C LYS A 175 -27.46 4.64 7.43
N LEU A 176 -27.27 4.10 8.62
CA LEU A 176 -25.96 3.68 9.10
C LEU A 176 -25.27 2.78 8.06
N LEU A 177 -24.02 3.09 7.80
CA LEU A 177 -23.12 2.30 6.97
C LEU A 177 -22.30 1.40 7.88
N PHE A 178 -22.04 0.16 7.49
CA PHE A 178 -21.21 -0.74 8.29
C PHE A 178 -20.05 -1.35 7.50
N CYS A 179 -18.99 -1.65 8.24
CA CYS A 179 -17.85 -2.42 7.78
C CYS A 179 -18.14 -3.91 7.87
N GLU A 180 -18.20 -4.61 6.74
CA GLU A 180 -18.51 -6.05 6.68
C GLU A 180 -17.57 -6.95 7.49
N GLU A 181 -16.31 -6.54 7.67
CA GLU A 181 -15.31 -7.38 8.35
C GLU A 181 -15.41 -7.33 9.88
N CYS A 182 -15.85 -6.20 10.44
CA CYS A 182 -15.80 -5.99 11.89
C CYS A 182 -17.13 -5.55 12.50
N GLY A 183 -18.15 -5.37 11.67
CA GLY A 183 -19.49 -4.93 12.07
C GLY A 183 -19.54 -3.50 12.59
N THR A 184 -18.47 -2.71 12.43
CA THR A 184 -18.47 -1.33 12.94
C THR A 184 -19.37 -0.46 12.07
N THR A 185 -20.27 0.26 12.71
CA THR A 185 -21.27 1.13 12.12
C THR A 185 -20.86 2.59 12.18
N PHE A 186 -21.21 3.33 11.14
CA PHE A 186 -20.85 4.73 10.96
C PHE A 186 -22.00 5.49 10.32
N HIS A 187 -22.24 6.71 10.77
CA HIS A 187 -23.04 7.68 10.02
C HIS A 187 -22.28 8.15 8.77
N LYS A 188 -23.03 8.54 7.75
CA LYS A 188 -22.45 9.10 6.52
C LYS A 188 -21.66 10.38 6.83
N CYS A 189 -22.23 11.27 7.65
CA CYS A 189 -21.57 12.50 8.14
C CYS A 189 -20.18 12.21 8.76
N CYS A 190 -20.12 11.26 9.70
CA CYS A 190 -18.95 10.98 10.51
C CYS A 190 -17.86 10.30 9.68
N ILE A 191 -18.23 9.36 8.81
CA ILE A 191 -17.26 8.62 8.01
C ILE A 191 -16.64 9.50 6.93
N THR A 192 -17.41 10.40 6.30
CA THR A 192 -16.88 11.37 5.34
C THR A 192 -15.84 12.28 6.01
N ASN A 193 -16.17 12.88 7.15
CA ASN A 193 -15.24 13.74 7.90
C ASN A 193 -13.96 12.98 8.30
N TYR A 194 -14.10 11.74 8.78
CA TYR A 194 -12.95 10.91 9.13
C TYR A 194 -12.08 10.61 7.90
N THR A 195 -12.71 10.30 6.76
CA THR A 195 -12.02 9.99 5.50
C THR A 195 -11.20 11.18 5.00
N ILE A 196 -11.75 12.40 5.06
CA ILE A 196 -11.02 13.63 4.66
C ILE A 196 -9.72 13.78 5.46
N GLN A 197 -9.75 13.46 6.75
CA GLN A 197 -8.60 13.62 7.64
C GLN A 197 -7.62 12.43 7.62
N HIS A 198 -8.11 11.21 7.36
CA HIS A 198 -7.34 9.97 7.51
C HIS A 198 -7.32 9.13 6.21
N ASN A 199 -7.40 9.80 5.06
CA ASN A 199 -7.23 9.13 3.78
C ASN A 199 -5.79 8.64 3.58
N ILE A 200 -5.63 7.64 2.73
CA ILE A 200 -4.31 7.08 2.37
C ILE A 200 -3.65 7.83 1.21
N GLY A 201 -3.95 9.12 1.04
CA GLY A 201 -3.56 9.91 -0.13
C GLY A 201 -4.51 9.79 -1.34
N ILE A 202 -5.61 9.04 -1.20
CA ILE A 202 -6.74 9.05 -2.14
C ILE A 202 -7.97 9.54 -1.36
N PRO A 203 -8.61 10.66 -1.76
CA PRO A 203 -9.61 11.35 -0.94
C PRO A 203 -10.75 10.48 -0.42
N HIS A 204 -11.15 9.44 -1.15
CA HIS A 204 -12.29 8.58 -0.84
C HIS A 204 -11.94 7.19 -0.28
N ILE A 205 -10.66 6.93 0.00
CA ILE A 205 -10.18 5.65 0.54
C ILE A 205 -9.49 5.88 1.88
N PHE A 206 -9.90 5.10 2.88
CA PHE A 206 -9.41 5.19 4.25
C PHE A 206 -9.28 3.81 4.89
N ARG A 207 -8.64 3.74 6.07
CA ARG A 207 -8.61 2.54 6.88
C ARG A 207 -9.67 2.57 7.97
N CYS A 208 -10.40 1.47 8.12
CA CYS A 208 -11.36 1.31 9.20
C CYS A 208 -10.67 1.54 10.56
N PRO A 209 -11.20 2.41 11.43
CA PRO A 209 -10.57 2.71 12.72
C PRO A 209 -10.42 1.47 13.62
N LYS A 210 -11.36 0.52 13.55
CA LYS A 210 -11.36 -0.69 14.39
C LYS A 210 -10.49 -1.82 13.85
N CYS A 211 -10.64 -2.20 12.58
CA CYS A 211 -9.98 -3.38 12.01
C CYS A 211 -8.90 -3.08 10.97
N GLN A 212 -8.68 -1.81 10.62
CA GLN A 212 -7.66 -1.34 9.68
C GLN A 212 -7.83 -1.83 8.23
N ILE A 213 -8.98 -2.42 7.88
CA ILE A 213 -9.30 -2.77 6.48
C ILE A 213 -9.42 -1.52 5.62
N LEU A 214 -8.95 -1.60 4.37
CA LEU A 214 -9.17 -0.56 3.37
C LEU A 214 -10.63 -0.49 2.95
N LEU A 215 -11.25 0.66 3.23
CA LEU A 215 -12.62 0.99 2.90
C LEU A 215 -12.67 2.17 1.94
N LYS A 216 -13.73 2.22 1.14
CA LYS A 216 -14.05 3.36 0.28
C LYS A 216 -15.47 3.85 0.51
N ILE A 217 -15.64 5.16 0.43
CA ILE A 217 -16.94 5.85 0.40
C ILE A 217 -17.21 6.37 -1.01
N ASN A 218 -18.44 6.80 -1.31
CA ASN A 218 -18.72 7.37 -2.62
C ASN A 218 -17.88 8.65 -2.79
N GLN A 219 -17.26 8.79 -3.96
CA GLN A 219 -16.42 9.93 -4.28
C GLN A 219 -17.22 11.24 -4.27
N ASP A 220 -18.49 11.18 -4.68
CA ASP A 220 -19.42 12.32 -4.67
C ASP A 220 -19.73 12.81 -3.25
N ASP A 221 -19.57 11.96 -2.23
CA ASP A 221 -19.85 12.32 -0.83
C ASP A 221 -18.75 13.18 -0.21
N ILE A 222 -17.60 13.33 -0.89
CA ILE A 222 -16.43 14.10 -0.41
C ILE A 222 -16.31 15.43 -1.15
N VAL A 223 -16.92 15.54 -2.34
CA VAL A 223 -17.02 16.81 -3.06
C VAL A 223 -18.02 17.69 -2.32
N SER A 224 -17.49 18.48 -1.40
CA SER A 224 -18.26 19.56 -0.77
C SER A 224 -18.47 20.67 -1.82
N PRO A 225 -19.71 21.11 -2.08
CA PRO A 225 -20.05 22.16 -3.05
C PRO A 225 -19.64 23.58 -2.60
N TYR A 226 -18.76 23.74 -1.61
CA TYR A 226 -18.29 25.06 -1.16
C TYR A 226 -17.28 25.72 -2.11
N ASP A 227 -16.77 25.02 -3.12
CA ASP A 227 -16.14 25.64 -4.29
C ASP A 227 -17.09 25.51 -5.47
N GLU A 228 -17.88 26.55 -5.75
CA GLU A 228 -18.81 26.67 -6.88
C GLU A 228 -18.15 26.52 -8.28
N LYS A 229 -16.86 26.17 -8.35
CA LYS A 229 -16.08 26.02 -9.58
C LYS A 229 -15.70 24.57 -9.93
N ILE A 230 -15.95 23.59 -9.06
CA ILE A 230 -15.47 22.22 -9.27
C ILE A 230 -16.67 21.26 -9.43
N GLU A 231 -17.05 21.03 -10.68
CA GLU A 231 -18.22 20.21 -11.07
C GLU A 231 -18.04 18.69 -10.84
N SER A 232 -16.81 18.22 -10.59
CA SER A 232 -16.54 16.80 -10.36
C SER A 232 -15.22 16.57 -9.62
N ALA A 233 -15.11 15.44 -8.94
CA ALA A 233 -13.87 15.05 -8.25
C ALA A 233 -12.68 14.83 -9.20
N GLU A 234 -12.91 14.60 -10.50
CA GLU A 234 -11.87 14.56 -11.52
C GLU A 234 -11.22 15.93 -11.73
N LYS A 235 -12.03 17.00 -11.72
CA LYS A 235 -11.55 18.38 -11.78
C LYS A 235 -10.79 18.80 -10.51
N TYR A 236 -11.16 18.28 -9.35
CA TYR A 236 -10.43 18.55 -8.09
C TYR A 236 -8.98 18.05 -8.15
N ILE A 237 -8.78 16.82 -8.66
CA ILE A 237 -7.46 16.21 -8.84
C ILE A 237 -6.61 17.01 -9.85
N GLU A 238 -7.23 17.50 -10.93
CA GLU A 238 -6.53 18.34 -11.91
C GLU A 238 -6.13 19.71 -11.33
N THR A 239 -6.92 20.26 -10.40
CA THR A 239 -6.66 21.59 -9.81
C THR A 239 -5.51 21.54 -8.79
N GLU A 240 -5.41 20.49 -7.98
CA GLU A 240 -4.26 20.29 -7.06
C GLU A 240 -2.94 20.09 -7.83
N GLU A 241 -2.97 19.43 -9.00
CA GLU A 241 -1.78 19.25 -9.86
C GLU A 241 -1.28 20.57 -10.49
N ILE A 242 -2.18 21.49 -10.80
CA ILE A 242 -1.84 22.81 -11.35
C ILE A 242 -1.17 23.68 -10.29
N GLN A 243 -1.73 23.71 -9.07
CA GLN A 243 -1.16 24.47 -7.94
C GLN A 243 0.26 24.00 -7.57
N LEU A 244 0.50 22.68 -7.55
CA LEU A 244 1.82 22.12 -7.25
C LEU A 244 2.88 22.43 -8.33
N LYS A 245 2.47 22.57 -9.60
CA LYS A 245 3.38 23.00 -10.68
C LYS A 245 3.75 24.47 -10.54
N GLU A 246 2.79 25.33 -10.23
CA GLU A 246 3.04 26.77 -10.03
C GLU A 246 3.95 27.04 -8.82
N GLU A 247 3.80 26.29 -7.72
CA GLU A 247 4.69 26.37 -6.55
C GLU A 247 6.13 25.89 -6.87
N SER A 248 6.28 24.87 -7.73
CA SER A 248 7.61 24.38 -8.13
C SER A 248 8.35 25.33 -9.08
N ILE A 249 7.62 26.13 -9.86
CA ILE A 249 8.17 27.12 -10.79
C ILE A 249 8.53 28.42 -10.07
N THR A 250 7.82 28.77 -8.99
CA THR A 250 8.08 29.98 -8.19
C THR A 250 9.15 29.81 -7.11
N ALA A 251 9.52 28.56 -6.79
CA ALA A 251 10.61 28.22 -5.86
C ALA A 251 11.96 27.95 -6.54
N SER A 252 12.07 28.16 -7.86
CA SER A 252 13.32 28.11 -8.65
C SER A 252 13.76 29.51 -9.06
#